data_AF-A0A848LHQ2-F1
#
_entry.id   AF-A0A848LHQ2-F1
#
_cell.length_a   1.000
_cell.length_b   1.000
_cell.length_c   1.000
_cell.angle_alpha   90.00
_cell.angle_beta   90.00
_cell.angle_gamma   90.00
#
_symmetry.space_group_name_H-M   'P 1'
#
loop_
_entity.id
_entity.type
_entity.pdbx_description
1 polymer ?
#
loop_
_entity_poly.entity_id
_entity_poly.type
_entity_poly.pdbx_seq_one_letter_code
_entity_poly.pdbx_strand_id
1 'polypeptide(L)'
;MAREALALDGAEGATGLQVTVNRRRKVVRLAYVGPFTAGRQGAHWYAAHHALPRLLSRAANITVHAYVYDPDEGEEVIAYGNGRRVGGERVVYEDVELPGRPEDVDEAAFTHMQERWPVGHLAYVFGLARKELLRLPLAMPNIVMSLDGTEEDSAEALEELLPGAQGALPVTHAR
;
A
#
# COMPACT_ATOMS: atom_id res chain seq x y z
N MET A 1 17.17 -1.10 5.86
CA MET A 1 16.21 -2.16 5.50
C MET A 1 15.71 -2.07 4.05
N ALA A 2 15.18 -0.93 3.59
CA ALA A 2 14.67 -0.82 2.21
C ALA A 2 15.74 -1.14 1.14
N ARG A 3 16.97 -0.65 1.31
CA ARG A 3 18.14 -1.03 0.48
C ARG A 3 18.45 -2.53 0.52
N GLU A 4 18.47 -3.11 1.72
CA GLU A 4 18.72 -4.55 1.93
C GLU A 4 17.67 -5.42 1.23
N ALA A 5 16.40 -5.02 1.33
CA ALA A 5 15.31 -5.71 0.64
C ALA A 5 15.48 -5.69 -0.88
N LEU A 6 15.82 -4.54 -1.48
CA LEU A 6 16.09 -4.45 -2.93
C LEU A 6 17.22 -5.37 -3.36
N ALA A 7 18.31 -5.42 -2.59
CA ALA A 7 19.43 -6.32 -2.87
C ALA A 7 19.02 -7.80 -2.81
N LEU A 8 18.17 -8.18 -1.85
CA LEU A 8 17.64 -9.55 -1.76
C LEU A 8 16.69 -9.90 -2.90
N ASP A 9 15.90 -8.93 -3.35
CA ASP A 9 14.98 -9.05 -4.48
C ASP A 9 15.71 -8.90 -5.84
N GLY A 10 17.02 -8.65 -5.85
CA GLY A 10 17.83 -8.50 -7.06
C GLY A 10 17.45 -7.28 -7.91
N ALA A 11 16.85 -6.25 -7.29
CA ALA A 11 16.32 -5.08 -7.99
C ALA A 11 17.26 -3.87 -7.85
N GLU A 12 17.55 -3.23 -8.98
CA GLU A 12 18.42 -2.05 -9.07
C GLU A 12 17.67 -0.83 -9.62
N GLY A 13 18.23 0.37 -9.40
CA GLY A 13 17.73 1.61 -10.00
C GLY A 13 16.57 2.29 -9.25
N ALA A 14 16.15 1.79 -8.09
CA ALA A 14 15.31 2.56 -7.19
C ALA A 14 16.13 3.66 -6.51
N THR A 15 15.58 4.87 -6.45
CA THR A 15 16.25 6.05 -5.87
C THR A 15 15.66 6.46 -4.53
N GLY A 16 14.44 6.03 -4.23
CA GLY A 16 13.72 6.45 -3.04
C GLY A 16 12.70 5.44 -2.54
N LEU A 17 12.22 5.68 -1.32
CA LEU A 17 11.05 5.05 -0.75
C LEU A 17 10.00 6.11 -0.51
N GLN A 18 8.92 6.03 -1.25
CA GLN A 18 7.74 6.85 -1.02
C GLN A 18 7.00 6.33 0.22
N VAL A 19 6.76 7.24 1.17
CA VAL A 19 6.00 7.00 2.39
C VAL A 19 4.70 7.77 2.32
N THR A 20 3.58 7.08 2.44
CA THR A 20 2.24 7.68 2.45
C THR A 20 1.53 7.32 3.74
N VAL A 21 0.98 8.31 4.45
CA VAL A 21 0.31 8.08 5.73
C VAL A 21 -1.17 8.41 5.61
N ASN A 22 -2.00 7.40 5.84
CA ASN A 22 -3.44 7.58 6.05
C ASN A 22 -3.74 7.52 7.55
N ARG A 23 -3.76 8.69 8.20
CA ARG A 23 -4.00 8.80 9.65
C ARG A 23 -5.38 8.29 10.06
N ARG A 24 -6.42 8.57 9.26
CA ARG A 24 -7.80 8.15 9.54
C ARG A 24 -7.93 6.63 9.58
N ARG A 25 -7.24 5.93 8.69
CA ARG A 25 -7.24 4.47 8.60
C ARG A 25 -6.10 3.80 9.38
N LYS A 26 -5.18 4.59 9.94
CA LYS A 26 -3.97 4.13 10.63
C LYS A 26 -3.09 3.24 9.73
N VAL A 27 -2.98 3.60 8.46
CA VAL A 27 -2.18 2.86 7.46
C VAL A 27 -0.96 3.68 7.08
N VAL A 28 0.20 3.04 7.07
CA VAL A 28 1.43 3.54 6.45
C VAL A 28 1.70 2.69 5.23
N ARG A 29 1.78 3.33 4.06
CA ARG A 29 2.16 2.69 2.80
C ARG A 29 3.59 3.05 2.48
N LEU A 30 4.34 2.04 2.06
CA LEU A 30 5.69 2.16 1.54
C LEU A 30 5.67 1.69 0.08
N ALA A 31 6.30 2.45 -0.82
CA ALA A 31 6.47 2.06 -2.22
C ALA A 31 7.83 2.55 -2.72
N TYR A 32 8.58 1.69 -3.41
CA TYR A 32 9.81 2.11 -4.05
C TYR A 32 9.54 3.13 -5.17
N VAL A 33 10.46 4.07 -5.32
CA VAL A 33 10.54 4.99 -6.46
C VAL A 33 11.62 4.46 -7.38
N GLY A 34 11.23 3.81 -8.47
CA GLY A 34 12.14 3.18 -9.43
C GLY A 34 11.41 2.82 -10.73
N PRO A 35 12.15 2.47 -11.80
CA PRO A 35 11.57 2.21 -13.12
C PRO A 35 10.63 1.01 -13.15
N PHE A 36 10.79 0.08 -12.20
CA PHE A 36 10.04 -1.17 -12.12
C PHE A 36 8.77 -1.08 -11.26
N THR A 37 8.42 0.09 -10.69
CA THR A 37 7.39 0.19 -9.64
C THR A 37 6.05 0.74 -10.13
N ALA A 38 5.95 1.13 -11.40
CA ALA A 38 4.78 1.81 -11.95
C ALA A 38 3.91 0.92 -12.85
N GLY A 39 2.60 1.17 -12.84
CA GLY A 39 1.63 0.50 -13.70
C GLY A 39 1.62 -1.03 -13.53
N ARG A 40 1.26 -1.73 -14.61
CA ARG A 40 1.19 -3.20 -14.67
C ARG A 40 2.50 -3.88 -14.33
N GLN A 41 3.61 -3.39 -14.89
CA GLN A 41 4.95 -3.91 -14.59
C GLN A 41 5.24 -3.80 -13.09
N GLY A 42 4.88 -2.66 -12.48
CA GLY A 42 4.94 -2.46 -11.03
C GLY A 42 4.14 -3.48 -10.26
N ALA A 43 2.88 -3.71 -10.64
CA ALA A 43 2.03 -4.71 -10.00
C ALA A 43 2.67 -6.10 -10.04
N HIS A 44 3.13 -6.55 -11.21
CA HIS A 44 3.82 -7.84 -11.36
C HIS A 44 5.12 -7.92 -10.57
N TRP A 45 5.88 -6.83 -10.51
CA TRP A 45 7.09 -6.77 -9.70
C TRP A 45 6.77 -6.96 -8.21
N TYR A 46 5.79 -6.21 -7.67
CA TYR A 46 5.38 -6.35 -6.27
C TYR A 46 4.76 -7.71 -5.94
N ALA A 47 4.19 -8.42 -6.92
CA ALA A 47 3.67 -9.78 -6.77
C ALA A 47 4.78 -10.84 -6.65
N ALA A 48 5.98 -10.54 -7.17
CA ALA A 48 7.11 -11.46 -7.17
C ALA A 48 8.15 -11.15 -6.07
N HIS A 49 8.23 -9.91 -5.61
CA HIS A 49 9.31 -9.42 -4.74
C HIS A 49 8.78 -8.99 -3.37
N HIS A 50 9.20 -9.71 -2.33
CA HIS A 50 8.62 -9.62 -0.99
C HIS A 50 9.65 -9.47 0.12
N ALA A 51 10.91 -9.14 -0.18
CA ALA A 51 11.93 -9.02 0.84
C ALA A 51 11.60 -7.91 1.85
N LEU A 52 11.07 -6.77 1.41
CA LEU A 52 10.72 -5.66 2.28
C LEU A 52 9.63 -6.00 3.31
N PRO A 53 8.42 -6.46 2.94
CA PRO A 53 7.39 -6.82 3.92
C PRO A 53 7.83 -7.95 4.84
N ARG A 54 8.65 -8.89 4.34
CA ARG A 54 9.27 -9.95 5.15
C ARG A 54 10.21 -9.39 6.22
N LEU A 55 11.14 -8.52 5.84
CA LEU A 55 12.09 -7.92 6.78
C LEU A 55 11.40 -7.02 7.81
N LEU A 56 10.44 -6.19 7.36
CA LEU A 56 9.68 -5.30 8.24
C LEU A 56 8.84 -6.06 9.26
N SER A 57 8.09 -7.08 8.83
CA SER A 57 7.26 -7.88 9.75
C SER A 57 8.09 -8.58 10.83
N ARG A 58 9.32 -9.00 10.50
CA ARG A 58 10.27 -9.55 11.48
C ARG A 58 10.80 -8.49 12.44
N ALA A 59 11.27 -7.36 11.91
CA ALA A 59 11.95 -6.35 12.72
C ALA A 59 10.99 -5.58 13.63
N ALA A 60 9.80 -5.24 13.14
CA ALA A 60 8.79 -4.51 13.91
C ALA A 60 7.86 -5.43 14.72
N ASN A 61 7.94 -6.76 14.53
CA ASN A 61 7.05 -7.74 15.16
C ASN A 61 5.56 -7.42 14.94
N ILE A 62 5.20 -7.02 13.72
CA ILE A 62 3.83 -6.73 13.28
C ILE A 62 3.52 -7.51 12.00
N THR A 63 2.23 -7.61 11.68
CA THR A 63 1.81 -8.07 10.35
C THR A 63 2.02 -6.95 9.33
N VAL A 64 2.68 -7.25 8.22
CA VAL A 64 2.88 -6.34 7.09
C VAL A 64 2.22 -6.95 5.86
N HIS A 65 1.46 -6.13 5.13
CA HIS A 65 0.78 -6.55 3.91
C HIS A 65 1.54 -6.01 2.69
N ALA A 66 1.88 -6.89 1.76
CA ALA A 66 2.25 -6.52 0.40
C ALA A 66 0.96 -6.45 -0.42
N TYR A 67 0.77 -5.36 -1.16
CA TYR A 67 -0.40 -5.18 -2.01
C TYR A 67 0.02 -5.09 -3.46
N VAL A 68 -0.71 -5.83 -4.30
CA VAL A 68 -0.63 -5.82 -5.75
C VAL A 68 -1.95 -5.27 -6.26
N TYR A 69 -1.87 -4.31 -7.16
CA TYR A 69 -3.04 -3.74 -7.81
C TYR A 69 -2.71 -3.52 -9.28
N ASP A 70 -3.38 -4.28 -10.13
CA ASP A 70 -3.44 -4.02 -11.56
C ASP A 70 -4.90 -3.71 -11.92
N PRO A 71 -5.18 -2.54 -12.55
CA PRO A 71 -6.54 -2.10 -12.83
C PRO A 71 -7.30 -2.98 -13.83
N ASP A 72 -6.61 -3.87 -14.55
CA ASP A 72 -7.15 -4.71 -15.60
C ASP A 72 -7.12 -6.21 -15.23
N GLU A 73 -6.11 -6.67 -14.49
CA GLU A 73 -5.94 -8.10 -14.16
C GLU A 73 -6.55 -8.48 -12.80
N GLY A 74 -6.37 -7.65 -11.78
CA GLY A 74 -6.83 -7.98 -10.44
C GLY A 74 -5.96 -7.43 -9.31
N GLU A 75 -6.20 -7.98 -8.13
CA GLU A 75 -5.65 -7.50 -6.86
C GLU A 75 -5.15 -8.67 -6.03
N GLU A 76 -4.06 -8.43 -5.30
CA GLU A 76 -3.56 -9.41 -4.33
C GLU A 76 -3.12 -8.68 -3.06
N VAL A 77 -3.43 -9.28 -1.92
CA VAL A 77 -2.83 -8.95 -0.64
C VAL A 77 -2.08 -10.16 -0.14
N ILE A 78 -0.83 -9.97 0.28
CA ILE A 78 0.00 -11.02 0.85
C ILE A 78 0.43 -10.58 2.25
N ALA A 79 0.04 -11.36 3.25
CA ALA A 79 0.33 -11.03 4.64
C ALA A 79 1.61 -11.72 5.12
N TYR A 80 2.50 -10.95 5.73
CA TYR A 80 3.73 -11.41 6.37
C TYR A 80 3.70 -11.13 7.87
N GLY A 81 4.06 -12.14 8.67
CA GLY A 81 4.21 -12.04 10.12
C GLY A 81 5.51 -12.71 10.55
N ASN A 82 6.33 -12.02 11.34
CA ASN A 82 7.64 -12.50 11.78
C ASN A 82 8.52 -13.05 10.64
N GLY A 83 8.50 -12.38 9.47
CA GLY A 83 9.29 -12.79 8.30
C GLY A 83 8.79 -14.04 7.57
N ARG A 84 7.56 -14.49 7.81
CA ARG A 84 6.94 -15.61 7.10
C ARG A 84 5.63 -15.18 6.46
N ARG A 85 5.27 -15.77 5.33
CA ARG A 85 3.93 -15.61 4.75
C ARG A 85 2.93 -16.28 5.70
N VAL A 86 1.95 -15.52 6.16
CA VAL A 86 0.93 -15.95 7.13
C VAL A 86 -0.49 -15.92 6.56
N GLY A 87 -0.66 -15.40 5.34
CA GLY A 87 -1.94 -15.36 4.65
C GLY A 87 -1.90 -14.51 3.41
N GLY A 88 -3.09 -14.18 2.91
CA GLY A 88 -3.30 -13.36 1.75
C GLY A 88 -4.60 -13.72 1.03
N GLU A 89 -4.98 -12.87 0.10
CA GLU A 89 -6.16 -13.02 -0.74
C GLU A 89 -5.84 -12.49 -2.13
N ARG A 90 -6.33 -13.16 -3.16
CA ARG A 90 -6.18 -12.73 -4.55
C ARG A 90 -7.55 -12.72 -5.21
N VAL A 91 -7.83 -11.64 -5.92
CA VAL A 91 -9.01 -11.48 -6.75
C VAL A 91 -8.52 -11.26 -8.18
N VAL A 92 -8.92 -12.15 -9.09
CA VAL A 92 -8.66 -12.00 -10.53
C VAL A 92 -9.96 -11.54 -11.16
N TYR A 93 -9.94 -10.40 -11.85
CA TYR A 93 -11.19 -9.77 -12.31
C TYR A 93 -11.95 -10.61 -13.34
N GLU A 94 -11.25 -11.40 -14.16
CA GLU A 94 -11.85 -12.34 -15.12
C GLU A 94 -12.64 -13.47 -14.43
N ASP A 95 -12.23 -13.86 -13.21
CA ASP A 95 -12.83 -14.97 -12.47
C ASP A 95 -13.99 -14.52 -11.54
N VAL A 96 -14.26 -13.21 -11.44
CA VAL A 96 -15.31 -12.69 -10.57
C VAL A 96 -16.67 -12.79 -11.26
N GLU A 97 -17.52 -13.70 -10.76
CA GLU A 97 -18.94 -13.71 -11.12
C GLU A 97 -19.65 -12.47 -10.53
N LEU A 98 -20.27 -11.68 -11.40
CA LEU A 98 -21.09 -10.53 -10.98
C LEU A 98 -22.45 -11.04 -10.47
N PRO A 99 -22.89 -10.67 -9.25
CA PRO A 99 -24.24 -10.94 -8.77
C PRO A 99 -25.26 -10.16 -9.60
N GLY A 100 -26.16 -10.92 -10.24
CA GLY A 100 -27.32 -10.41 -10.97
C GLY A 100 -27.24 -10.68 -12.47
N ARG A 101 -28.39 -10.96 -13.10
CA ARG A 101 -28.52 -10.89 -14.55
C ARG A 101 -28.67 -9.40 -14.92
N PRO A 102 -28.08 -8.93 -16.05
CA PRO A 102 -28.19 -7.53 -16.48
C PRO A 102 -29.63 -6.99 -16.61
N GLU A 103 -30.59 -7.91 -16.68
CA GLU A 103 -32.01 -7.66 -16.90
C GLU A 103 -32.77 -7.19 -15.63
N ASP A 104 -32.15 -7.25 -14.43
CA ASP A 104 -32.75 -6.86 -13.15
C ASP A 104 -32.24 -5.52 -12.58
N VAL A 105 -31.31 -4.84 -13.27
CA VAL A 105 -30.68 -3.58 -12.82
C VAL A 105 -30.80 -2.53 -13.92
N ASP A 106 -31.36 -1.37 -13.60
CA ASP A 106 -31.35 -0.19 -14.49
C ASP A 106 -29.94 0.04 -15.06
N GLU A 107 -29.82 0.28 -16.37
CA GLU A 107 -28.55 0.45 -17.09
C GLU A 107 -27.66 1.53 -16.45
N ALA A 108 -28.24 2.59 -15.89
CA ALA A 108 -27.52 3.62 -15.14
C ALA A 108 -27.03 3.11 -13.77
N ALA A 109 -27.85 2.33 -13.06
CA ALA A 109 -27.46 1.66 -11.82
C ALA A 109 -26.37 0.59 -12.06
N PHE A 110 -26.44 -0.17 -13.16
CA PHE A 110 -25.43 -1.14 -13.56
C PHE A 110 -24.12 -0.43 -13.94
N THR A 111 -24.18 0.63 -14.74
CA THR A 111 -23.01 1.46 -15.10
C THR A 111 -22.36 2.05 -13.83
N HIS A 112 -23.16 2.57 -12.90
CA HIS A 112 -22.68 3.10 -11.63
C HIS A 112 -22.13 2.02 -10.67
N MET A 113 -22.68 0.81 -10.72
CA MET A 113 -22.14 -0.35 -10.01
C MET A 113 -20.81 -0.79 -10.63
N GLN A 114 -20.69 -0.82 -11.96
CA GLN A 114 -19.44 -1.10 -12.70
C GLN A 114 -18.35 -0.07 -12.42
N GLU A 115 -18.69 1.21 -12.28
CA GLU A 115 -17.73 2.25 -11.85
C GLU A 115 -17.14 1.97 -10.45
N ARG A 116 -17.89 1.22 -9.63
CA ARG A 116 -17.53 0.80 -8.27
C ARG A 116 -17.12 -0.68 -8.20
N TRP A 117 -17.02 -1.37 -9.32
CA TRP A 117 -16.72 -2.81 -9.38
C TRP A 117 -15.30 -3.07 -9.87
N PRO A 118 -14.62 -4.07 -9.28
CA PRO A 118 -14.48 -4.26 -7.85
C PRO A 118 -13.76 -3.02 -7.30
N VAL A 119 -14.30 -2.41 -6.25
CA VAL A 119 -13.45 -1.64 -5.34
C VAL A 119 -12.53 -2.66 -4.71
N GLY A 120 -11.35 -2.86 -5.29
CA GLY A 120 -10.16 -2.47 -4.57
C GLY A 120 -10.20 -2.85 -3.12
N HIS A 121 -9.88 -4.07 -2.68
CA HIS A 121 -9.61 -4.29 -1.25
C HIS A 121 -8.65 -3.19 -0.75
N LEU A 122 -7.71 -2.81 -1.62
CA LEU A 122 -6.84 -1.67 -1.48
C LEU A 122 -7.55 -0.31 -1.34
N ALA A 123 -8.53 0.00 -2.19
CA ALA A 123 -9.30 1.23 -2.12
C ALA A 123 -10.14 1.32 -0.84
N TYR A 124 -10.73 0.20 -0.39
CA TYR A 124 -11.40 0.13 0.91
C TYR A 124 -10.44 0.40 2.08
N VAL A 125 -9.28 -0.27 2.08
CA VAL A 125 -8.22 -0.11 3.08
C VAL A 125 -7.77 1.35 3.17
N PHE A 126 -7.53 2.00 2.03
CA PHE A 126 -7.12 3.40 1.98
C PHE A 126 -8.28 4.41 2.07
N GLY A 127 -9.54 3.95 2.04
CA GLY A 127 -10.70 4.83 2.04
C GLY A 127 -10.74 5.78 0.83
N LEU A 128 -10.35 5.27 -0.35
CA LEU A 128 -10.28 6.02 -1.61
C LEU A 128 -11.32 5.48 -2.59
N ALA A 129 -11.78 6.33 -3.52
CA ALA A 129 -12.49 5.89 -4.71
C ALA A 129 -11.50 5.26 -5.71
N ARG A 130 -12.01 4.43 -6.64
CA ARG A 130 -11.20 3.78 -7.68
C ARG A 130 -10.36 4.78 -8.49
N LYS A 131 -10.95 5.89 -8.93
CA LYS A 131 -10.24 6.95 -9.67
C LYS A 131 -9.12 7.62 -8.87
N GLU A 132 -9.23 7.63 -7.53
CA GLU A 132 -8.21 8.16 -6.63
C GLU A 132 -7.13 7.11 -6.34
N LEU A 133 -7.50 5.83 -6.29
CA LEU A 133 -6.58 4.70 -6.20
C LEU A 133 -5.60 4.68 -7.38
N LEU A 134 -6.08 4.94 -8.60
CA LEU A 134 -5.24 5.09 -9.80
C LEU A 134 -4.21 6.24 -9.70
N ARG A 135 -4.40 7.16 -8.75
CA ARG A 135 -3.54 8.31 -8.50
C ARG A 135 -2.87 8.24 -7.13
N LEU A 136 -2.75 7.05 -6.52
CA LEU A 136 -1.98 6.80 -5.30
C LEU A 136 -0.48 6.90 -5.61
N PRO A 137 0.04 8.12 -5.72
CA PRO A 137 0.32 8.82 -4.47
C PRO A 137 -0.21 10.25 -4.34
N LEU A 138 -0.64 10.89 -5.42
CA LEU A 138 -1.21 12.24 -5.42
C LEU A 138 -2.50 12.38 -4.58
N ALA A 139 -3.21 11.26 -4.36
CA ALA A 139 -4.45 11.24 -3.57
C ALA A 139 -4.24 11.38 -2.06
N MET A 140 -3.02 11.25 -1.53
CA MET A 140 -2.74 11.31 -0.10
C MET A 140 -1.42 12.06 0.21
N PRO A 141 -1.30 12.66 1.41
CA PRO A 141 -0.03 13.19 1.87
C PRO A 141 1.06 12.12 1.83
N ASN A 142 2.16 12.44 1.16
CA ASN A 142 3.29 11.55 0.98
C ASN A 142 4.59 12.34 0.90
N ILE A 143 5.68 11.67 1.24
CA ILE A 143 7.06 12.14 1.07
C ILE A 143 7.83 11.06 0.32
N VAL A 144 8.93 11.46 -0.33
CA VAL A 144 9.90 10.51 -0.88
C VAL A 144 11.17 10.63 -0.05
N MET A 145 11.52 9.55 0.64
CA MET A 145 12.80 9.45 1.36
C MET A 145 13.85 8.90 0.39
N SER A 146 15.03 9.54 0.34
CA SER A 146 16.15 9.05 -0.46
C SER A 146 16.61 7.69 0.06
N LEU A 147 16.87 6.73 -0.84
CA LEU A 147 17.48 5.47 -0.43
C LEU A 147 18.94 5.63 -0.03
N ASP A 148 19.62 6.69 -0.47
CA ASP A 148 21.03 6.99 -0.16
C ASP A 148 21.19 8.10 0.89
N GLY A 149 20.08 8.59 1.46
CA GLY A 149 20.08 9.61 2.51
C GLY A 149 20.60 9.09 3.86
N THR A 150 20.80 10.02 4.79
CA THR A 150 21.18 9.72 6.17
C THR A 150 19.95 9.38 7.03
N GLU A 151 20.22 8.94 8.26
CA GLU A 151 19.16 8.74 9.24
C GLU A 151 18.52 10.07 9.66
N GLU A 152 19.31 11.16 9.77
CA GLU A 152 18.79 12.50 10.04
C GLU A 152 17.84 12.98 8.94
N ASP A 153 18.23 12.85 7.66
CA ASP A 153 17.38 13.22 6.52
C ASP A 153 16.04 12.47 6.56
N SER A 154 16.09 11.20 6.94
CA SER A 154 14.90 10.35 7.04
C SER A 154 14.00 10.76 8.20
N ALA A 155 14.59 11.15 9.34
CA ALA A 155 13.85 11.57 10.53
C ALA A 155 13.12 12.90 10.28
N GLU A 156 13.81 13.89 9.70
CA GLU A 156 13.24 15.19 9.34
C GLU A 156 12.05 15.03 8.38
N ALA A 157 12.23 14.24 7.31
CA ALA A 157 11.16 13.99 6.35
C ALA A 157 9.93 13.32 7.00
N LEU A 158 10.13 12.40 7.95
CA LEU A 158 9.03 11.75 8.67
C LEU A 158 8.29 12.71 9.62
N GLU A 159 8.99 13.66 10.23
CA GLU A 159 8.36 14.70 11.08
C GLU A 159 7.41 15.58 10.26
N GLU A 160 7.77 15.95 9.03
CA GLU A 160 6.90 16.71 8.12
C GLU A 160 5.59 15.97 7.79
N LEU A 161 5.65 14.64 7.69
CA LEU A 161 4.49 13.79 7.40
C LEU A 161 3.62 13.51 8.64
N LEU A 162 4.20 13.64 9.83
CA LEU A 162 3.57 13.39 11.13
C LEU A 162 3.66 14.59 12.07
N PRO A 163 3.20 15.79 11.69
CA PRO A 163 3.28 16.95 12.57
C PRO A 163 2.52 16.65 13.86
N GLY A 164 3.23 16.67 14.99
CA GLY A 164 2.66 16.56 16.34
C GLY A 164 2.74 15.19 17.05
N ALA A 165 3.76 14.35 16.82
CA ALA A 165 4.03 13.23 17.76
C ALA A 165 4.48 13.71 19.17
N GLN A 166 4.68 15.01 19.36
CA GLN A 166 4.82 15.66 20.66
C GLN A 166 3.45 16.15 21.16
N GLY A 167 2.62 15.20 21.59
CA GLY A 167 1.39 15.46 22.34
C GLY A 167 1.46 14.69 23.65
N ALA A 168 1.99 15.34 24.69
CA ALA A 168 2.09 14.82 26.04
C ALA A 168 0.74 14.21 26.50
N LEU A 169 0.76 12.96 26.95
CA LEU A 169 -0.27 12.48 27.86
C LEU A 169 -0.09 13.24 29.18
N PRO A 170 -1.07 14.03 29.67
CA PRO A 170 -1.01 14.50 31.04
C PRO A 170 -1.07 13.26 31.94
N VAL A 171 0.02 13.02 32.68
CA VAL A 171 0.04 12.07 33.77
C VAL A 171 -0.90 12.63 34.85
N THR A 172 -2.15 12.21 34.85
CA THR A 172 -3.07 12.44 35.96
C THR A 172 -2.65 11.51 37.11
N HIS A 173 -1.75 12.00 37.95
CA HIS A 173 -1.71 11.56 39.34
C HIS A 173 -2.94 12.16 40.05
N ALA A 174 -3.96 11.35 40.25
CA ALA A 174 -4.95 11.59 41.29
C ALA A 174 -4.75 10.52 42.38
N ARG A 175 -4.55 11.03 43.60
CA ARG A 175 -4.35 10.30 44.86
C ARG A 175 -5.57 9.49 45.26
#